data_AF-A0A423XHM1-F1
#
_entry.id   AF-A0A423XHM1-F1
#
_cell.length_a   1.000
_cell.length_b   1.000
_cell.length_c   1.000
_cell.angle_alpha   90.00
_cell.angle_beta   90.00
_cell.angle_gamma   90.00
#
_symmetry.space_group_name_H-M   'P 1'
#
loop_
_entity.id
_entity.type
_entity.pdbx_description
1 polymer ?
#
loop_
_entity_poly.entity_id
_entity_poly.type
_entity_poly.pdbx_seq_one_letter_code
_entity_poly.pdbx_strand_id
1 'polypeptide(L)'
;MGYIQRVVHYPSIRQSFVNDVYRQIGGHKTIQPGYLDLLLRIIGTATHVWSDIDVGGLFSSPAEAHSQTAQWFNAAYDVLYAGMSSPNLETIQGVIILSFLLCNLKGVSLRYRSLLSTGLLLGRELGLHRIDHNSDAGSANTLQAEMGLRVWLMAARHGGRGIYQVNPRHMMVNKPHNINDADLHEDSLHRDLPVSQLTEMSYFLQRVRMAEISRMIVDHDSVAVTDADWQSGYITAMDIELVHILTYIPPFFHLDRYKQGPNSTTSGVFIQAYMLSSLLHTARCKLHLRHFISGQKKENPPFYASSRVACVQAAREIVRGENQLNNSQHPFVLIRMRLSAILYGVFVASIVLLVDASVNGTGSPRTRSIMARWPRHCDYLRMQEATR
;
A
#
# COMPACT_ATOMS: atom_id res chain seq x y z
N MET A 1 -1.38 -10.64 4.50
CA MET A 1 -1.29 -9.87 3.24
C MET A 1 -2.61 -9.79 2.47
N GLY A 2 -3.49 -10.78 2.56
CA GLY A 2 -4.74 -10.81 1.77
C GLY A 2 -5.63 -9.58 1.88
N TYR A 3 -5.68 -8.95 3.04
CA TYR A 3 -6.47 -7.74 3.30
C TYR A 3 -5.84 -6.43 2.78
N ILE A 4 -4.69 -6.46 2.06
CA ILE A 4 -3.98 -5.25 1.62
C ILE A 4 -4.15 -4.96 0.12
N GLN A 5 -3.94 -5.95 -0.75
CA GLN A 5 -3.86 -5.71 -2.20
C GLN A 5 -5.12 -6.07 -2.97
N ARG A 6 -5.89 -7.08 -2.53
CA ARG A 6 -7.15 -7.55 -3.17
C ARG A 6 -7.11 -7.64 -4.71
N VAL A 7 -5.97 -8.06 -5.26
CA VAL A 7 -5.81 -8.27 -6.72
C VAL A 7 -6.11 -9.70 -7.16
N VAL A 8 -6.36 -10.61 -6.21
CA VAL A 8 -6.71 -12.01 -6.46
C VAL A 8 -8.06 -12.33 -5.83
N HIS A 9 -8.81 -13.24 -6.45
CA HIS A 9 -10.06 -13.72 -5.90
C HIS A 9 -9.79 -14.84 -4.87
N TYR A 10 -9.84 -14.50 -3.58
CA TYR A 10 -9.45 -15.40 -2.49
C TYR A 10 -10.19 -16.75 -2.48
N PRO A 11 -11.52 -16.80 -2.67
CA PRO A 11 -12.25 -18.07 -2.75
C PRO A 11 -11.72 -19.00 -3.84
N SER A 12 -11.49 -18.49 -5.06
CA SER A 12 -10.94 -19.29 -6.17
C SER A 12 -9.52 -19.77 -5.89
N ILE A 13 -8.68 -18.93 -5.29
CA ILE A 13 -7.31 -19.32 -4.90
C ILE A 13 -7.34 -20.52 -3.93
N ARG A 14 -8.22 -20.46 -2.93
CA ARG A 14 -8.32 -21.48 -1.87
C ARG A 14 -8.97 -22.78 -2.34
N GLN A 15 -10.00 -22.70 -3.17
CA GLN A 15 -10.81 -23.88 -3.53
C GLN A 15 -10.21 -24.68 -4.69
N SER A 16 -9.82 -24.01 -5.78
CA SER A 16 -9.46 -24.68 -7.04
C SER A 16 -8.02 -24.41 -7.48
N PHE A 17 -7.60 -23.14 -7.53
CA PHE A 17 -6.35 -22.74 -8.19
C PHE A 17 -5.11 -23.54 -7.73
N VAL A 18 -4.86 -23.58 -6.42
CA VAL A 18 -3.67 -24.26 -5.88
C VAL A 18 -3.73 -25.76 -6.19
N ASN A 19 -4.88 -26.39 -5.97
CA ASN A 19 -5.08 -27.81 -6.24
C ASN A 19 -4.92 -28.13 -7.73
N ASP A 20 -5.38 -27.25 -8.62
CA ASP A 20 -5.29 -27.43 -10.07
C ASP A 20 -3.85 -27.30 -10.56
N VAL A 21 -3.06 -26.36 -10.02
CA VAL A 21 -1.63 -26.26 -10.33
C VAL A 21 -0.91 -27.54 -9.87
N TYR A 22 -1.11 -27.98 -8.62
CA TYR A 22 -0.48 -29.22 -8.14
C TYR A 22 -0.93 -30.47 -8.91
N ARG A 23 -2.19 -30.55 -9.33
CA ARG A 23 -2.69 -31.64 -10.18
C ARG A 23 -2.01 -31.66 -11.55
N GLN A 24 -1.78 -30.48 -12.15
CA GLN A 24 -1.05 -30.37 -13.41
C GLN A 24 0.42 -30.77 -13.26
N ILE A 25 1.07 -30.38 -12.15
CA ILE A 25 2.44 -30.81 -11.82
C ILE A 25 2.50 -32.34 -11.71
N GLY A 26 1.65 -32.95 -10.88
CA GLY A 26 1.65 -34.41 -10.70
C GLY A 26 1.29 -35.19 -11.97
N GLY A 27 0.46 -34.59 -12.83
CA GLY A 27 0.09 -35.14 -14.12
C GLY A 27 1.07 -34.84 -15.26
N HIS A 28 2.22 -34.20 -15.00
CA HIS A 28 3.22 -33.78 -16.00
C HIS A 28 2.61 -32.98 -17.18
N LYS A 29 1.60 -32.16 -16.89
CA LYS A 29 0.94 -31.30 -17.90
C LYS A 29 1.69 -29.98 -18.03
N THR A 30 1.61 -29.37 -19.22
CA THR A 30 2.13 -28.01 -19.43
C THR A 30 1.32 -27.01 -18.60
N ILE A 31 2.00 -26.30 -17.71
CA ILE A 31 1.40 -25.28 -16.84
C ILE A 31 1.60 -23.92 -17.49
N GLN A 32 0.54 -23.11 -17.49
CA GLN A 32 0.65 -21.72 -17.94
C GLN A 32 1.63 -20.95 -17.05
N PRO A 33 2.65 -20.27 -17.62
CA PRO A 33 3.68 -19.59 -16.83
C PRO A 33 3.12 -18.61 -15.80
N GLY A 34 2.04 -17.90 -16.12
CA GLY A 34 1.40 -16.97 -15.17
C GLY A 34 0.84 -17.63 -13.91
N TYR A 35 0.38 -18.89 -13.99
CA TYR A 35 -0.17 -19.60 -12.83
C TYR A 35 0.96 -20.01 -11.88
N LEU A 36 2.07 -20.48 -12.46
CA LEU A 36 3.27 -20.79 -11.69
C LEU A 36 3.90 -19.52 -11.10
N ASP A 37 3.94 -18.42 -11.86
CA ASP A 37 4.41 -17.12 -11.39
C ASP A 37 3.61 -16.65 -10.16
N LEU A 38 2.28 -16.68 -10.24
CA LEU A 38 1.41 -16.28 -9.13
C LEU A 38 1.62 -17.16 -7.90
N LEU A 39 1.68 -18.49 -8.07
CA LEU A 39 1.89 -19.43 -6.97
C LEU A 39 3.23 -19.19 -6.26
N LEU A 40 4.33 -19.08 -7.01
CA LEU A 40 5.66 -18.83 -6.45
C LEU A 40 5.71 -17.53 -5.65
N ARG A 41 4.95 -16.52 -6.06
CA ARG A 41 4.90 -15.22 -5.38
C ARG A 41 4.03 -15.21 -4.14
N ILE A 42 2.95 -16.01 -4.13
CA ILE A 42 2.18 -16.27 -2.92
C ILE A 42 3.09 -16.94 -1.87
N ILE A 43 3.86 -17.96 -2.28
CA ILE A 43 4.81 -18.66 -1.41
C ILE A 43 5.94 -17.72 -0.93
N GLY A 44 6.55 -16.95 -1.84
CA GLY A 44 7.58 -15.96 -1.50
C GLY A 44 7.07 -14.89 -0.52
N THR A 45 5.81 -14.47 -0.66
CA THR A 45 5.19 -13.53 0.28
C THR A 45 4.92 -14.17 1.64
N ALA A 46 4.41 -15.40 1.66
CA ALA A 46 4.12 -16.14 2.89
C ALA A 46 5.41 -16.39 3.70
N THR A 47 6.47 -16.85 3.04
CA THR A 47 7.79 -17.02 3.66
C THR A 47 8.32 -15.71 4.22
N HIS A 48 8.23 -14.59 3.49
CA HIS A 48 8.73 -13.29 3.96
C HIS A 48 8.02 -12.75 5.21
N VAL A 49 6.71 -12.98 5.34
CA VAL A 49 5.93 -12.46 6.48
C VAL A 49 5.81 -13.45 7.64
N TRP A 50 6.43 -14.63 7.52
CA TRP A 50 6.41 -15.68 8.53
C TRP A 50 6.88 -15.15 9.89
N SER A 51 6.15 -15.48 10.96
CA SER A 51 6.38 -14.98 12.31
C SER A 51 6.33 -16.09 13.35
N ASP A 52 6.66 -15.77 14.61
CA ASP A 52 6.64 -16.74 15.72
C ASP A 52 5.25 -17.37 15.96
N ILE A 53 4.19 -16.72 15.47
CA ILE A 53 2.81 -17.20 15.57
C ILE A 53 2.54 -18.33 14.55
N ASP A 54 3.34 -18.41 13.50
CA ASP A 54 3.23 -19.40 12.43
C ASP A 54 4.12 -20.64 12.70
N VAL A 55 4.87 -20.66 13.82
CA VAL A 55 5.79 -21.76 14.17
C VAL A 55 4.99 -22.97 14.65
N GLY A 56 5.04 -24.07 13.87
CA GLY A 56 4.33 -25.31 14.17
C GLY A 56 3.85 -26.15 12.99
N GLY A 57 4.06 -25.75 11.73
CA GLY A 57 3.49 -26.46 10.57
C GLY A 57 4.37 -26.73 9.34
N LEU A 58 5.49 -26.02 9.13
CA LEU A 58 6.33 -26.22 7.94
C LEU A 58 7.81 -25.83 8.13
N PHE A 59 8.09 -24.75 8.85
CA PHE A 59 9.45 -24.29 9.17
C PHE A 59 9.69 -24.33 10.67
N SER A 60 10.93 -24.62 11.07
CA SER A 60 11.36 -24.72 12.47
C SER A 60 11.54 -23.35 13.13
N SER A 61 11.78 -22.30 12.34
CA SER A 61 11.89 -20.91 12.82
C SER A 61 11.51 -19.89 11.74
N PRO A 62 11.15 -18.64 12.11
CA PRO A 62 10.95 -17.57 11.14
C PRO A 62 12.21 -17.28 10.31
N ALA A 63 13.40 -17.39 10.89
CA ALA A 63 14.66 -17.18 10.18
C ALA A 63 14.86 -18.20 9.04
N GLU A 64 14.47 -19.46 9.27
CA GLU A 64 14.48 -20.50 8.24
C GLU A 64 13.48 -20.19 7.11
N ALA A 65 12.27 -19.75 7.43
CA ALA A 65 11.31 -19.33 6.41
C ALA A 65 11.84 -18.13 5.60
N HIS A 66 12.45 -17.14 6.27
CA HIS A 66 12.98 -15.92 5.63
C HIS A 66 14.16 -16.21 4.71
N SER A 67 15.00 -17.21 5.02
CA SER A 67 16.15 -17.58 4.18
C SER A 67 15.71 -18.10 2.80
N GLN A 68 14.53 -18.73 2.73
CA GLN A 68 13.96 -19.25 1.48
C GLN A 68 13.37 -18.17 0.57
N THR A 69 13.05 -16.99 1.12
CA THR A 69 12.37 -15.92 0.37
C THR A 69 13.09 -15.61 -0.93
N ALA A 70 14.41 -15.39 -0.90
CA ALA A 70 15.18 -15.01 -2.09
C ALA A 70 15.12 -16.05 -3.22
N GLN A 71 15.06 -17.34 -2.90
CA GLN A 71 14.97 -18.41 -3.88
C GLN A 71 13.62 -18.38 -4.62
N TRP A 72 12.51 -18.27 -3.89
CA TRP A 72 11.16 -18.14 -4.47
C TRP A 72 11.05 -16.91 -5.37
N PHE A 73 11.71 -15.83 -4.98
CA PHE A 73 11.80 -14.60 -5.77
C PHE A 73 12.50 -14.81 -7.11
N ASN A 74 13.67 -15.44 -7.11
CA ASN A 74 14.44 -15.66 -8.34
C ASN A 74 13.69 -16.61 -9.28
N ALA A 75 13.12 -17.69 -8.75
CA ALA A 75 12.29 -18.60 -9.53
C ALA A 75 11.08 -17.89 -10.17
N ALA A 76 10.39 -17.01 -9.43
CA ALA A 76 9.28 -16.23 -9.98
C ALA A 76 9.73 -15.26 -11.09
N TYR A 77 10.94 -14.70 -11.00
CA TYR A 77 11.50 -13.89 -12.09
C TYR A 77 11.78 -14.72 -13.34
N ASP A 78 12.39 -15.90 -13.19
CA ASP A 78 12.69 -16.77 -14.32
C ASP A 78 11.42 -17.21 -15.04
N VAL A 79 10.38 -17.57 -14.29
CA VAL A 79 9.05 -17.93 -14.83
C VAL A 79 8.38 -16.73 -15.50
N LEU A 80 8.47 -15.53 -14.91
CA LEU A 80 7.95 -14.30 -15.52
C LEU A 80 8.58 -14.08 -16.89
N TYR A 81 9.91 -14.15 -17.00
CA TYR A 81 10.61 -13.94 -18.28
C TYR A 81 10.29 -15.02 -19.31
N ALA A 82 10.20 -16.29 -18.89
CA ALA A 82 9.79 -17.39 -19.77
C ALA A 82 8.34 -17.23 -20.28
N GLY A 83 7.47 -16.60 -19.47
CA GLY A 83 6.05 -16.38 -19.78
C GLY A 83 5.71 -15.09 -20.53
N MET A 84 6.70 -14.25 -20.90
CA MET A 84 6.44 -12.94 -21.52
C MET A 84 5.73 -13.01 -22.88
N SER A 85 5.84 -14.13 -23.61
CA SER A 85 5.21 -14.32 -24.92
C SER A 85 3.70 -14.54 -24.86
N SER A 86 3.17 -14.88 -23.69
CA SER A 86 1.75 -15.22 -23.50
C SER A 86 1.28 -14.78 -22.10
N PRO A 87 1.28 -13.46 -21.81
CA PRO A 87 0.88 -12.97 -20.51
C PRO A 87 -0.62 -13.23 -20.28
N ASN A 88 -0.99 -13.50 -19.04
CA ASN A 88 -2.37 -13.59 -18.60
C ASN A 88 -2.58 -12.75 -17.33
N LEU A 89 -3.81 -12.74 -16.82
CA LEU A 89 -4.16 -11.93 -15.66
C LEU A 89 -3.32 -12.31 -14.43
N GLU A 90 -3.09 -13.60 -14.22
CA GLU A 90 -2.30 -14.16 -13.13
C GLU A 90 -0.84 -13.68 -13.18
N THR A 91 -0.25 -13.53 -14.36
CA THR A 91 1.07 -12.91 -14.54
C THR A 91 1.10 -11.49 -13.95
N ILE A 92 0.07 -10.68 -14.19
CA ILE A 92 0.02 -9.29 -13.70
C ILE A 92 -0.25 -9.27 -12.19
N GLN A 93 -1.14 -10.12 -11.70
CA GLN A 93 -1.39 -10.30 -10.26
C GLN A 93 -0.08 -10.65 -9.54
N GLY A 94 0.68 -11.59 -10.09
CA GLY A 94 2.03 -11.93 -9.65
C GLY A 94 2.92 -10.69 -9.63
N VAL A 95 3.03 -9.95 -10.74
CA VAL A 95 3.80 -8.69 -10.82
C VAL A 95 3.47 -7.71 -9.70
N ILE A 96 2.20 -7.49 -9.41
CA ILE A 96 1.77 -6.58 -8.35
C ILE A 96 2.17 -7.10 -6.95
N ILE A 97 1.96 -8.38 -6.66
CA ILE A 97 2.33 -9.00 -5.39
C ILE A 97 3.85 -8.88 -5.16
N LEU A 98 4.64 -9.23 -6.17
CA LEU A 98 6.10 -9.16 -6.10
C LEU A 98 6.62 -7.74 -5.94
N SER A 99 6.05 -6.79 -6.69
CA SER A 99 6.47 -5.39 -6.60
C SER A 99 6.30 -4.86 -5.18
N PHE A 100 5.21 -5.22 -4.52
CA PHE A 100 4.95 -4.82 -3.16
C PHE A 100 5.93 -5.48 -2.19
N LEU A 101 6.21 -6.77 -2.35
CA LEU A 101 7.18 -7.46 -1.52
C LEU A 101 8.59 -6.87 -1.69
N LEU A 102 9.00 -6.62 -2.93
CA LEU A 102 10.28 -6.00 -3.25
C LEU A 102 10.40 -4.57 -2.70
N CYS A 103 9.31 -3.80 -2.72
CA CYS A 103 9.25 -2.46 -2.13
C CYS A 103 9.43 -2.49 -0.61
N ASN A 104 8.93 -3.53 0.05
CA ASN A 104 9.06 -3.71 1.49
C ASN A 104 10.46 -4.22 1.90
N LEU A 105 11.10 -5.03 1.04
CA LEU A 105 12.46 -5.55 1.25
C LEU A 105 13.57 -4.56 0.91
N LYS A 106 13.47 -3.90 -0.25
CA LYS A 106 14.56 -3.10 -0.85
C LYS A 106 14.19 -1.63 -1.07
N GLY A 107 13.01 -1.21 -0.60
CA GLY A 107 12.48 0.12 -0.86
C GLY A 107 12.13 0.35 -2.34
N VAL A 108 11.95 1.62 -2.69
CA VAL A 108 11.58 2.06 -4.05
C VAL A 108 12.79 2.04 -4.99
N SER A 109 13.28 0.83 -5.29
CA SER A 109 14.43 0.57 -6.17
C SER A 109 14.10 0.67 -7.66
N LEU A 110 15.10 0.65 -8.54
CA LEU A 110 14.87 0.56 -9.99
C LEU A 110 14.18 -0.75 -10.38
N ARG A 111 14.55 -1.87 -9.74
CA ARG A 111 13.93 -3.19 -9.95
C ARG A 111 12.44 -3.17 -9.59
N TYR A 112 12.07 -2.48 -8.50
CA TYR A 112 10.66 -2.24 -8.15
C TYR A 112 9.91 -1.45 -9.23
N ARG A 113 10.48 -0.32 -9.68
CA ARG A 113 9.86 0.50 -10.74
C ARG A 113 9.73 -0.27 -12.06
N SER A 114 10.74 -1.06 -12.41
CA SER A 114 10.73 -1.92 -13.59
C SER A 114 9.57 -2.92 -13.54
N LEU A 115 9.41 -3.64 -12.43
CA LEU A 115 8.26 -4.55 -12.24
C LEU A 115 6.92 -3.85 -12.42
N LEU A 116 6.72 -2.68 -11.80
CA LEU A 116 5.46 -1.94 -11.95
C LEU A 116 5.22 -1.54 -13.41
N SER A 117 6.25 -1.05 -14.10
CA SER A 117 6.17 -0.74 -15.53
C SER A 117 5.86 -1.98 -16.37
N THR A 118 6.43 -3.14 -16.04
CA THR A 118 6.10 -4.43 -16.67
C THR A 118 4.63 -4.77 -16.45
N GLY A 119 4.12 -4.68 -15.22
CA GLY A 119 2.71 -4.96 -14.93
C GLY A 119 1.76 -4.03 -15.70
N LEU A 120 2.14 -2.76 -15.83
CA LEU A 120 1.39 -1.79 -16.62
C LEU A 120 1.43 -2.10 -18.13
N LEU A 121 2.59 -2.51 -18.65
CA LEU A 121 2.75 -2.94 -20.04
C LEU A 121 1.85 -4.15 -20.33
N LEU A 122 1.96 -5.22 -19.55
CA LEU A 122 1.15 -6.43 -19.72
C LEU A 122 -0.35 -6.13 -19.59
N GLY A 123 -0.73 -5.24 -18.67
CA GLY A 123 -2.12 -4.81 -18.53
C GLY A 123 -2.64 -4.07 -19.77
N ARG A 124 -1.79 -3.32 -20.47
CA ARG A 124 -2.16 -2.69 -21.75
C ARG A 124 -2.31 -3.72 -22.87
N GLU A 125 -1.40 -4.69 -22.95
CA GLU A 125 -1.47 -5.79 -23.92
C GLU A 125 -2.75 -6.63 -23.75
N LEU A 126 -3.19 -6.84 -22.51
CA LEU A 126 -4.46 -7.52 -22.20
C LEU A 126 -5.69 -6.61 -22.32
N GLY A 127 -5.53 -5.36 -22.73
CA GLY A 127 -6.65 -4.42 -22.88
C GLY A 127 -7.27 -3.95 -21.55
N LEU A 128 -6.61 -4.16 -20.40
CA LEU A 128 -7.20 -3.85 -19.09
C LEU A 128 -7.52 -2.36 -18.87
N HIS A 129 -6.88 -1.49 -19.64
CA HIS A 129 -7.10 -0.04 -19.64
C HIS A 129 -8.42 0.39 -20.27
N ARG A 130 -9.13 -0.52 -20.95
CA ARG A 130 -10.39 -0.25 -21.66
C ARG A 130 -11.48 -1.28 -21.33
N ILE A 131 -11.38 -1.94 -20.18
CA ILE A 131 -12.30 -3.02 -19.75
C ILE A 131 -13.77 -2.58 -19.81
N ASP A 132 -14.06 -1.33 -19.47
CA ASP A 132 -15.42 -0.80 -19.44
C ASP A 132 -15.82 -0.11 -20.76
N HIS A 133 -15.10 -0.36 -21.86
CA HIS A 133 -15.49 0.16 -23.16
C HIS A 133 -16.79 -0.51 -23.63
N ASN A 134 -17.73 0.27 -24.19
CA ASN A 134 -19.07 -0.20 -24.58
C ASN A 134 -19.08 -1.38 -25.57
N SER A 135 -18.01 -1.58 -26.34
CA SER A 135 -17.85 -2.76 -27.21
C SER A 135 -17.79 -4.08 -26.45
N ASP A 136 -17.43 -4.02 -25.17
CA ASP A 136 -17.12 -5.16 -24.31
C ASP A 136 -18.21 -5.33 -23.22
N ALA A 137 -19.39 -4.71 -23.41
CA ALA A 137 -20.48 -4.71 -22.42
C ALA A 137 -20.95 -6.11 -22.01
N GLY A 138 -20.79 -7.12 -22.88
CA GLY A 138 -21.12 -8.51 -22.58
C GLY A 138 -20.15 -9.21 -21.60
N SER A 139 -18.93 -8.68 -21.41
CA SER A 139 -17.93 -9.22 -20.48
C SER A 139 -17.70 -8.36 -19.23
N ALA A 140 -18.28 -7.15 -19.19
CA ALA A 140 -18.11 -6.18 -18.10
C ALA A 140 -18.56 -6.70 -16.72
N ASN A 141 -19.58 -7.58 -16.68
CA ASN A 141 -20.11 -8.17 -15.45
C ASN A 141 -19.58 -9.58 -15.22
N THR A 142 -18.28 -9.81 -15.40
CA THR A 142 -17.65 -11.09 -15.08
C THR A 142 -16.69 -10.95 -13.91
N LEU A 143 -16.46 -12.04 -13.18
CA LEU A 143 -15.41 -12.11 -12.16
C LEU A 143 -14.04 -11.70 -12.75
N GLN A 144 -13.76 -12.11 -13.99
CA GLN A 144 -12.51 -11.78 -14.67
C GLN A 144 -12.38 -10.28 -14.96
N ALA A 145 -13.46 -9.60 -15.36
CA ALA A 145 -13.47 -8.16 -15.55
C ALA A 145 -13.23 -7.41 -14.23
N GLU A 146 -13.92 -7.79 -13.15
CA GLU A 146 -13.71 -7.20 -11.81
C GLU A 146 -12.26 -7.40 -11.33
N MET A 147 -11.69 -8.60 -11.49
CA MET A 147 -10.26 -8.83 -11.18
C MET A 147 -9.33 -8.01 -12.08
N GLY A 148 -9.66 -7.87 -13.36
CA GLY A 148 -8.96 -7.02 -14.32
C GLY A 148 -8.93 -5.56 -13.87
N LEU A 149 -10.05 -5.01 -13.40
CA LEU A 149 -10.16 -3.65 -12.88
C LEU A 149 -9.29 -3.45 -11.63
N ARG A 150 -9.36 -4.39 -10.68
CA ARG A 150 -8.53 -4.33 -9.46
C ARG A 150 -7.05 -4.36 -9.78
N VAL A 151 -6.63 -5.25 -10.68
CA VAL A 151 -5.25 -5.36 -11.16
C VAL A 151 -4.81 -4.07 -11.87
N TRP A 152 -5.61 -3.57 -12.81
CA TRP A 152 -5.30 -2.36 -13.58
C TRP A 152 -5.11 -1.15 -12.68
N LEU A 153 -6.06 -0.88 -11.79
CA LEU A 153 -6.00 0.27 -10.89
C LEU A 153 -4.83 0.17 -9.90
N MET A 154 -4.47 -1.05 -9.47
CA MET A 154 -3.31 -1.26 -8.62
C MET A 154 -1.98 -1.08 -9.34
N ALA A 155 -1.90 -1.38 -10.64
CA ALA A 155 -0.72 -1.08 -11.45
C ALA A 155 -0.65 0.43 -11.74
N ALA A 156 -1.73 1.01 -12.27
CA ALA A 156 -1.82 2.38 -12.75
C ALA A 156 -1.67 3.47 -11.67
N ARG A 157 -1.94 3.14 -10.40
CA ARG A 157 -1.81 4.11 -9.28
C ARG A 157 -0.38 4.53 -8.95
N HIS A 158 0.63 3.91 -9.54
CA HIS A 158 2.02 4.20 -9.22
C HIS A 158 2.58 5.34 -10.07
N GLY A 159 3.45 6.12 -9.44
CA GLY A 159 4.14 7.26 -10.02
C GLY A 159 5.48 7.49 -9.31
N GLY A 160 6.25 8.46 -9.78
CA GLY A 160 7.54 8.79 -9.18
C GLY A 160 7.96 10.21 -9.52
N ARG A 161 8.66 10.88 -8.60
CA ARG A 161 9.26 12.21 -8.81
C ARG A 161 8.27 13.26 -9.38
N GLY A 162 7.03 13.26 -8.89
CA GLY A 162 6.02 14.24 -9.32
C GLY A 162 5.38 13.93 -10.67
N ILE A 163 5.46 12.71 -11.18
CA ILE A 163 4.70 12.25 -12.36
C ILE A 163 3.93 10.96 -12.05
N TYR A 164 2.85 10.74 -12.78
CA TYR A 164 2.10 9.48 -12.79
C TYR A 164 2.30 8.73 -14.11
N GLN A 165 2.15 7.40 -14.11
CA GLN A 165 2.41 6.57 -15.29
C GLN A 165 1.22 6.45 -16.25
N VAL A 166 -0.01 6.70 -15.75
CA VAL A 166 -1.25 6.56 -16.53
C VAL A 166 -2.09 7.80 -16.35
N ASN A 167 -2.33 8.51 -17.47
CA ASN A 167 -3.31 9.58 -17.50
C ASN A 167 -4.72 8.98 -17.50
N PRO A 168 -5.63 9.40 -16.60
CA PRO A 168 -7.02 8.94 -16.58
C PRO A 168 -7.75 9.13 -17.91
N ARG A 169 -7.38 10.16 -18.70
CA ARG A 169 -7.95 10.38 -20.03
C ARG A 169 -7.54 9.31 -21.06
N HIS A 170 -6.56 8.48 -20.75
CA HIS A 170 -6.08 7.38 -21.61
C HIS A 170 -6.61 6.01 -21.16
N MET A 171 -7.59 5.96 -20.25
CA MET A 171 -8.22 4.73 -19.80
C MET A 171 -9.74 4.90 -19.70
N MET A 172 -10.45 3.81 -19.96
CA MET A 172 -11.91 3.69 -19.79
C MET A 172 -12.16 2.57 -18.81
N VAL A 173 -12.06 2.93 -17.53
CA VAL A 173 -12.20 2.01 -16.40
C VAL A 173 -13.05 2.64 -15.30
N ASN A 174 -13.99 1.87 -14.78
CA ASN A 174 -14.81 2.18 -13.63
C ASN A 174 -14.06 1.85 -12.33
N LYS A 175 -14.61 2.29 -11.20
CA LYS A 175 -14.12 1.86 -9.89
C LYS A 175 -14.59 0.41 -9.63
N PRO A 176 -13.79 -0.44 -8.99
CA PRO A 176 -14.21 -1.79 -8.65
C PRO A 176 -15.35 -1.74 -7.64
N HIS A 177 -16.17 -2.77 -7.62
CA HIS A 177 -17.32 -2.85 -6.72
C HIS A 177 -16.88 -2.95 -5.26
N ASN A 178 -17.64 -2.31 -4.37
CA ASN A 178 -17.50 -2.46 -2.94
C ASN A 178 -18.25 -3.73 -2.49
N ILE A 179 -17.62 -4.89 -2.67
CA ILE A 179 -18.21 -6.21 -2.39
C ILE A 179 -17.17 -7.14 -1.77
N ASN A 180 -17.60 -8.13 -0.98
CA ASN A 180 -16.69 -9.16 -0.47
C ASN A 180 -16.39 -10.18 -1.56
N ASP A 181 -15.19 -10.78 -1.53
CA ASP A 181 -14.83 -11.78 -2.53
C ASP A 181 -15.75 -13.00 -2.45
N ALA A 182 -16.20 -13.39 -1.26
CA ALA A 182 -17.13 -14.50 -1.08
C ALA A 182 -18.51 -14.27 -1.71
N ASP A 183 -18.91 -13.01 -1.89
CA ASP A 183 -20.18 -12.63 -2.49
C ASP A 183 -20.04 -12.34 -3.99
N LEU A 184 -18.82 -12.46 -4.54
CA LEU A 184 -18.49 -12.10 -5.92
C LEU A 184 -18.71 -13.28 -6.88
N HIS A 185 -19.90 -13.33 -7.46
CA HIS A 185 -20.32 -14.33 -8.43
C HIS A 185 -20.93 -13.61 -9.65
N GLU A 186 -20.99 -14.26 -10.81
CA GLU A 186 -21.49 -13.64 -12.04
C GLU A 186 -22.91 -13.04 -11.86
N ASP A 187 -23.75 -13.69 -11.06
CA ASP A 187 -25.13 -13.24 -10.77
C ASP A 187 -25.25 -12.09 -9.76
N SER A 188 -24.18 -11.75 -9.02
CA SER A 188 -24.21 -10.79 -7.90
C SER A 188 -23.54 -9.45 -8.19
N LEU A 189 -22.93 -9.29 -9.38
CA LEU A 189 -22.19 -8.10 -9.79
C LEU A 189 -23.05 -6.83 -9.93
N HIS A 190 -24.38 -6.94 -9.82
CA HIS A 190 -25.29 -5.80 -9.74
C HIS A 190 -25.47 -5.22 -8.32
N ARG A 191 -24.88 -5.84 -7.29
CA ARG A 191 -24.99 -5.39 -5.89
C ARG A 191 -23.75 -4.64 -5.43
N ASP A 192 -23.50 -3.46 -5.98
CA ASP A 192 -22.52 -2.54 -5.39
C ASP A 192 -23.01 -2.05 -4.03
N LEU A 193 -22.24 -2.28 -2.96
CA LEU A 193 -22.62 -1.82 -1.64
C LEU A 193 -22.15 -0.37 -1.43
N PRO A 194 -22.91 0.46 -0.70
CA PRO A 194 -22.49 1.83 -0.42
C PRO A 194 -21.11 1.89 0.25
N VAL A 195 -20.29 2.90 -0.07
CA VAL A 195 -18.94 3.09 0.52
C VAL A 195 -18.96 3.21 2.06
N SER A 196 -20.11 3.54 2.65
CA SER A 196 -20.34 3.56 4.09
C SER A 196 -20.47 2.17 4.72
N GLN A 197 -20.70 1.13 3.93
CA GLN A 197 -20.77 -0.26 4.35
C GLN A 197 -19.38 -0.90 4.22
N LEU A 198 -18.92 -1.48 5.33
CA LEU A 198 -17.65 -2.18 5.39
C LEU A 198 -17.71 -3.47 4.55
N THR A 199 -16.72 -3.63 3.68
CA THR A 199 -16.45 -4.84 2.92
C THR A 199 -14.94 -5.11 2.88
N GLU A 200 -14.57 -6.25 2.33
CA GLU A 200 -13.18 -6.59 2.05
C GLU A 200 -12.49 -5.60 1.08
N MET A 201 -13.25 -4.92 0.23
CA MET A 201 -12.78 -3.95 -0.75
C MET A 201 -12.67 -2.52 -0.21
N SER A 202 -13.24 -2.21 0.96
CA SER A 202 -13.28 -0.85 1.46
C SER A 202 -11.89 -0.21 1.59
N TYR A 203 -10.87 -0.95 2.03
CA TYR A 203 -9.50 -0.42 2.15
C TYR A 203 -8.87 -0.20 0.76
N PHE A 204 -9.08 -1.12 -0.16
CA PHE A 204 -8.61 -1.00 -1.55
C PHE A 204 -9.17 0.28 -2.19
N LEU A 205 -10.46 0.54 -2.04
CA LEU A 205 -11.12 1.72 -2.60
C LEU A 205 -10.57 3.03 -2.01
N GLN A 206 -10.26 3.06 -0.70
CA GLN A 206 -9.59 4.23 -0.12
C GLN A 206 -8.17 4.41 -0.68
N ARG A 207 -7.44 3.32 -0.95
CA ARG A 207 -6.11 3.40 -1.60
C ARG A 207 -6.18 3.91 -3.04
N VAL A 208 -7.24 3.59 -3.79
CA VAL A 208 -7.52 4.19 -5.11
C VAL A 208 -7.80 5.68 -4.96
N ARG A 209 -8.69 6.08 -4.03
CA ARG A 209 -8.99 7.50 -3.75
C ARG A 209 -7.74 8.32 -3.39
N MET A 210 -6.84 7.76 -2.58
CA MET A 210 -5.56 8.40 -2.27
C MET A 210 -4.70 8.63 -3.51
N ALA A 211 -4.69 7.68 -4.45
CA ALA A 211 -3.93 7.83 -5.69
C ALA A 211 -4.54 8.86 -6.64
N GLU A 212 -5.88 8.98 -6.67
CA GLU A 212 -6.58 10.03 -7.41
C GLU A 212 -6.18 11.43 -6.92
N ILE A 213 -6.16 11.62 -5.61
CA ILE A 213 -5.75 12.91 -5.02
C ILE A 213 -4.27 13.16 -5.26
N SER A 214 -3.41 12.16 -5.05
CA SER A 214 -1.97 12.24 -5.36
C SER A 214 -1.71 12.67 -6.81
N ARG A 215 -2.62 12.34 -7.73
CA ARG A 215 -2.54 12.76 -9.13
C ARG A 215 -2.98 14.20 -9.32
N MET A 216 -4.10 14.62 -8.71
CA MET A 216 -4.52 16.02 -8.71
C MET A 216 -3.39 16.93 -8.22
N ILE A 217 -2.65 16.48 -7.20
CA ILE A 217 -1.44 17.15 -6.71
C ILE A 217 -0.43 17.39 -7.84
N VAL A 218 -0.13 16.37 -8.63
CA VAL A 218 0.82 16.44 -9.75
C VAL A 218 0.30 17.35 -10.86
N ASP A 219 -0.98 17.23 -11.23
CA ASP A 219 -1.59 18.05 -12.28
C ASP A 219 -1.60 19.54 -11.92
N HIS A 220 -1.65 19.87 -10.62
CA HIS A 220 -1.49 21.25 -10.13
C HIS A 220 -0.02 21.71 -10.00
N ASP A 221 0.93 20.79 -9.82
CA ASP A 221 2.37 21.07 -9.64
C ASP A 221 3.12 21.28 -10.97
N SER A 222 2.58 20.83 -12.11
CA SER A 222 3.26 20.89 -13.42
C SER A 222 3.42 22.31 -14.00
N VAL A 223 3.04 23.36 -13.28
CA VAL A 223 3.33 24.75 -13.62
C VAL A 223 4.53 25.21 -12.81
N ALA A 224 5.72 25.02 -13.38
CA ALA A 224 6.98 25.51 -12.85
C ALA A 224 6.97 27.05 -12.80
N VAL A 225 6.58 27.61 -11.66
CA VAL A 225 6.83 29.01 -11.31
C VAL A 225 7.48 29.01 -9.93
N THR A 226 8.68 29.55 -9.86
CA THR A 226 9.56 29.67 -8.68
C THR A 226 9.10 30.75 -7.69
N ASP A 227 7.80 30.98 -7.58
CA ASP A 227 7.25 32.03 -6.72
C ASP A 227 6.87 31.47 -5.34
N ALA A 228 7.29 32.16 -4.28
CA ALA A 228 7.07 31.74 -2.90
C ALA A 228 5.59 31.76 -2.52
N ASP A 229 4.82 32.71 -3.08
CA ASP A 229 3.37 32.83 -2.84
C ASP A 229 2.58 31.72 -3.53
N TRP A 230 2.98 31.32 -4.75
CA TRP A 230 2.42 30.17 -5.45
C TRP A 230 2.65 28.86 -4.69
N GLN A 231 3.86 28.68 -4.15
CA GLN A 231 4.21 27.49 -3.37
C GLN A 231 3.38 27.35 -2.07
N SER A 232 3.08 28.49 -1.42
CA SER A 232 2.21 28.56 -0.23
C SER A 232 0.75 28.19 -0.55
N GLY A 233 0.21 28.74 -1.63
CA GLY A 233 -1.14 28.43 -2.12
C GLY A 233 -1.31 26.95 -2.49
N TYR A 234 -0.32 26.39 -3.20
CA TYR A 234 -0.30 24.96 -3.54
C TYR A 234 -0.34 24.06 -2.31
N ILE A 235 0.51 24.30 -1.32
CA ILE A 235 0.55 23.49 -0.09
C ILE A 235 -0.76 23.56 0.66
N THR A 236 -1.37 24.75 0.72
CA THR A 236 -2.66 24.94 1.36
C THR A 236 -3.75 24.14 0.65
N ALA A 237 -3.83 24.22 -0.69
CA ALA A 237 -4.78 23.44 -1.48
C ALA A 237 -4.58 21.93 -1.27
N MET A 238 -3.33 21.46 -1.23
CA MET A 238 -3.02 20.05 -1.01
C MET A 238 -3.35 19.58 0.40
N ASP A 239 -3.11 20.41 1.41
CA ASP A 239 -3.48 20.08 2.79
C ASP A 239 -5.00 20.01 2.95
N ILE A 240 -5.75 20.89 2.27
CA ILE A 240 -7.22 20.86 2.24
C ILE A 240 -7.71 19.51 1.70
N GLU A 241 -7.17 19.01 0.59
CA GLU A 241 -7.55 17.71 0.04
C GLU A 241 -7.21 16.55 0.98
N LEU A 242 -6.02 16.56 1.60
CA LEU A 242 -5.64 15.52 2.56
C LEU A 242 -6.53 15.53 3.82
N VAL A 243 -6.84 16.72 4.34
CA VAL A 243 -7.75 16.91 5.47
C VAL A 243 -9.17 16.50 5.10
N HIS A 244 -9.61 16.78 3.87
CA HIS A 244 -10.90 16.35 3.34
C HIS A 244 -10.99 14.82 3.33
N ILE A 245 -9.99 14.10 2.84
CA ILE A 245 -9.98 12.63 2.95
C ILE A 245 -10.10 12.21 4.41
N LEU A 246 -9.22 12.71 5.29
CA LEU A 246 -9.18 12.34 6.71
C LEU A 246 -10.54 12.55 7.42
N THR A 247 -11.26 13.60 7.03
CA THR A 247 -12.57 13.96 7.59
C THR A 247 -13.69 13.05 7.07
N TYR A 248 -13.64 12.70 5.78
CA TYR A 248 -14.68 11.91 5.10
C TYR A 248 -14.25 10.46 4.83
N ILE A 249 -13.27 9.92 5.58
CA ILE A 249 -13.03 8.48 5.54
C ILE A 249 -14.23 7.76 6.13
N PRO A 250 -14.61 6.57 5.62
CA PRO A 250 -15.68 5.79 6.21
C PRO A 250 -15.43 5.56 7.71
N PRO A 251 -16.48 5.62 8.55
CA PRO A 251 -16.26 5.71 9.98
C PRO A 251 -15.51 4.52 10.60
N PHE A 252 -15.60 3.34 10.00
CA PHE A 252 -14.85 2.15 10.38
C PHE A 252 -13.32 2.26 10.16
N PHE A 253 -12.83 3.27 9.44
CA PHE A 253 -11.40 3.56 9.33
C PHE A 253 -10.90 4.62 10.33
N HIS A 254 -11.76 5.18 11.18
CA HIS A 254 -11.28 6.03 12.26
C HIS A 254 -10.64 5.18 13.36
N LEU A 255 -9.33 5.37 13.54
CA LEU A 255 -8.55 4.72 14.60
C LEU A 255 -9.14 4.91 16.00
N ASP A 256 -9.78 6.05 16.23
CA ASP A 256 -10.38 6.39 17.51
C ASP A 256 -11.51 5.46 17.96
N ARG A 257 -12.13 4.71 17.04
CA ARG A 257 -13.14 3.69 17.37
C ARG A 257 -12.57 2.46 18.06
N TYR A 258 -11.28 2.19 17.88
CA TYR A 258 -10.61 1.00 18.37
C TYR A 258 -9.97 1.19 19.74
N LYS A 259 -10.26 2.32 20.41
CA LYS A 259 -9.78 2.60 21.78
C LYS A 259 -10.49 1.75 22.83
N GLN A 260 -11.67 1.19 22.51
CA GLN A 260 -12.56 0.52 23.46
C GLN A 260 -12.49 -1.01 23.28
N GLY A 261 -11.57 -1.66 23.97
CA GLY A 261 -11.59 -3.10 24.24
C GLY A 261 -10.81 -4.00 23.25
N PRO A 262 -10.25 -5.12 23.75
CA PRO A 262 -9.35 -6.02 22.99
C PRO A 262 -10.00 -6.65 21.75
N ASN A 263 -11.32 -6.89 21.77
CA ASN A 263 -12.03 -7.53 20.66
C ASN A 263 -12.16 -6.63 19.41
N SER A 264 -12.11 -5.31 19.58
CA SER A 264 -12.17 -4.37 18.45
C SER A 264 -10.84 -4.33 17.69
N THR A 265 -9.73 -4.53 18.41
CA THR A 265 -8.37 -4.39 17.87
C THR A 265 -7.77 -5.68 17.30
N THR A 266 -8.45 -6.82 17.47
CA THR A 266 -8.08 -8.10 16.84
C THR A 266 -8.57 -8.22 15.39
N SER A 267 -9.38 -7.27 14.91
CA SER A 267 -9.93 -7.29 13.55
C SER A 267 -8.92 -6.82 12.49
N GLY A 268 -8.93 -7.44 11.32
CA GLY A 268 -8.16 -6.97 10.16
C GLY A 268 -8.52 -5.54 9.72
N VAL A 269 -9.74 -5.08 10.04
CA VAL A 269 -10.21 -3.72 9.76
C VAL A 269 -9.43 -2.69 10.58
N PHE A 270 -9.09 -3.01 11.84
CA PHE A 270 -8.22 -2.15 12.67
C PHE A 270 -6.85 -1.94 11.99
N ILE A 271 -6.28 -3.01 11.42
CA ILE A 271 -5.00 -2.92 10.70
C ILE A 271 -5.14 -2.07 9.44
N GLN A 272 -6.23 -2.19 8.69
CA GLN A 272 -6.51 -1.33 7.54
C GLN A 272 -6.69 0.14 7.95
N ALA A 273 -7.41 0.42 9.04
CA ALA A 273 -7.58 1.76 9.60
C ALA A 273 -6.23 2.37 10.01
N TYR A 274 -5.41 1.60 10.71
CA TYR A 274 -4.05 1.97 11.09
C TYR A 274 -3.18 2.27 9.87
N MET A 275 -3.16 1.38 8.86
CA MET A 275 -2.36 1.60 7.66
C MET A 275 -2.83 2.84 6.89
N LEU A 276 -4.13 3.03 6.74
CA LEU A 276 -4.70 4.18 6.03
C LEU A 276 -4.34 5.49 6.74
N SER A 277 -4.55 5.55 8.06
CA SER A 277 -4.18 6.70 8.90
C SER A 277 -2.69 7.02 8.81
N SER A 278 -1.83 6.01 8.98
CA SER A 278 -0.37 6.16 8.87
C SER A 278 0.05 6.69 7.49
N LEU A 279 -0.54 6.19 6.40
CA LEU A 279 -0.22 6.64 5.05
C LEU A 279 -0.65 8.10 4.81
N LEU A 280 -1.86 8.48 5.22
CA LEU A 280 -2.39 9.84 5.05
C LEU A 280 -1.59 10.86 5.87
N HIS A 281 -1.32 10.57 7.14
CA HIS A 281 -0.51 11.46 7.97
C HIS A 281 0.95 11.51 7.50
N THR A 282 1.50 10.42 6.93
CA THR A 282 2.82 10.46 6.31
C THR A 282 2.84 11.39 5.11
N ALA A 283 1.83 11.32 4.23
CA ALA A 283 1.71 12.24 3.10
C ALA A 283 1.64 13.71 3.58
N ARG A 284 0.81 13.98 4.59
CA ARG A 284 0.68 15.31 5.21
C ARG A 284 1.99 15.80 5.84
N CYS A 285 2.71 14.95 6.58
CA CYS A 285 4.03 15.30 7.11
C CYS A 285 5.01 15.67 5.99
N LYS A 286 5.11 14.85 4.93
CA LYS A 286 6.02 15.11 3.80
C LYS A 286 5.72 16.44 3.10
N LEU A 287 4.43 16.75 2.91
CA LEU A 287 3.98 17.99 2.28
C LEU A 287 4.53 19.21 3.03
N HIS A 288 4.41 19.22 4.35
CA HIS A 288 4.83 20.34 5.19
C HIS A 288 6.30 20.30 5.63
N LEU A 289 6.99 19.14 5.55
CA LEU A 289 8.34 18.93 6.10
C LEU A 289 9.37 19.94 5.59
N ARG A 290 9.36 20.24 4.28
CA ARG A 290 10.32 21.20 3.69
C ARG A 290 10.14 22.59 4.29
N HIS A 291 8.90 23.03 4.48
CA HIS A 291 8.57 24.35 5.01
C HIS A 291 8.76 24.44 6.52
N PHE A 292 8.54 23.32 7.21
CA PHE A 292 8.86 23.17 8.61
C PHE A 292 10.37 23.35 8.90
N ILE A 293 11.25 22.85 8.03
CA ILE A 293 12.71 23.03 8.16
C ILE A 293 13.16 24.41 7.64
N SER A 294 12.60 24.89 6.52
CA SER A 294 13.03 26.14 5.86
C SER A 294 12.40 27.43 6.40
N GLY A 295 11.29 27.33 7.13
CA GLY A 295 10.51 28.47 7.64
C GLY A 295 11.19 29.32 8.72
N GLN A 296 12.45 29.03 9.07
CA GLN A 296 13.19 29.76 10.10
C GLN A 296 13.78 31.10 9.62
N LYS A 297 13.69 31.45 8.33
CA LYS A 297 14.42 32.60 7.74
C LYS A 297 13.64 33.43 6.70
N LYS A 298 12.29 33.40 6.63
CA LYS A 298 11.54 33.98 5.47
C LYS A 298 10.31 34.84 5.80
N GLU A 299 9.94 35.67 4.81
CA GLU A 299 8.99 36.81 4.81
C GLU A 299 7.48 36.50 4.94
N ASN A 300 7.04 35.31 5.38
CA ASN A 300 5.61 35.01 5.58
C ASN A 300 5.31 34.19 6.86
N PRO A 301 5.46 34.80 8.05
CA PRO A 301 5.40 34.08 9.33
C PRO A 301 4.08 33.29 9.59
N PRO A 302 2.87 33.79 9.24
CA PRO A 302 1.62 33.06 9.50
C PRO A 302 1.51 31.73 8.75
N PHE A 303 1.92 31.68 7.48
CA PHE A 303 1.88 30.45 6.69
C PHE A 303 2.84 29.39 7.27
N TYR A 304 4.08 29.78 7.57
CA TYR A 304 5.06 28.85 8.15
C TYR A 304 4.62 28.34 9.53
N ALA A 305 3.98 29.19 10.34
CA ALA A 305 3.40 28.77 11.61
C ALA A 305 2.28 27.74 11.42
N SER A 306 1.34 27.98 10.50
CA SER A 306 0.27 27.04 10.17
C SER A 306 0.81 25.70 9.63
N SER A 307 1.73 25.77 8.68
CA SER A 307 2.42 24.61 8.09
C SER A 307 3.17 23.78 9.13
N ARG A 308 3.82 24.45 10.09
CA ARG A 308 4.48 23.82 11.25
C ARG A 308 3.47 23.09 12.13
N VAL A 309 2.35 23.73 12.48
CA VAL A 309 1.28 23.12 13.29
C VAL A 309 0.72 21.87 12.59
N ALA A 310 0.40 21.97 11.30
CA ALA A 310 -0.10 20.85 10.50
C ALA A 310 0.89 19.68 10.45
N CYS A 311 2.19 19.96 10.22
CA CYS A 311 3.24 18.93 10.19
C CYS A 311 3.38 18.20 11.53
N VAL A 312 3.43 18.95 12.64
CA VAL A 312 3.56 18.40 13.99
C VAL A 312 2.31 17.61 14.40
N GLN A 313 1.12 18.11 14.06
CA GLN A 313 -0.13 17.39 14.31
C GLN A 313 -0.14 16.03 13.59
N ALA A 314 0.21 16.00 12.30
CA ALA A 314 0.29 14.76 11.54
C ALA A 314 1.31 13.77 12.13
N ALA A 315 2.49 14.27 12.56
CA ALA A 315 3.51 13.44 13.21
C ALA A 315 3.02 12.84 14.54
N ARG A 316 2.26 13.61 15.33
CA ARG A 316 1.64 13.13 16.58
C ARG A 316 0.60 12.05 16.32
N GLU A 317 -0.19 12.15 15.24
CA GLU A 317 -1.17 11.11 14.89
C GLU A 317 -0.51 9.80 14.44
N ILE A 318 0.63 9.85 13.72
CA ILE A 318 1.42 8.63 13.42
C ILE A 318 1.87 7.94 14.72
N VAL A 319 2.43 8.72 15.65
CA VAL A 319 2.86 8.21 16.96
C VAL A 319 1.67 7.67 17.77
N ARG A 320 0.50 8.31 17.69
CA ARG A 320 -0.73 7.85 18.33
C ARG A 320 -1.14 6.48 17.79
N GLY A 321 -1.17 6.30 16.47
CA GLY A 321 -1.47 5.03 15.81
C GLY A 321 -0.48 3.93 16.21
N GLU A 322 0.82 4.25 16.26
CA GLU A 322 1.85 3.33 16.74
C GLU A 322 1.61 2.86 18.18
N ASN A 323 1.25 3.77 19.07
CA ASN A 323 0.96 3.40 20.45
C ASN A 323 -0.30 2.54 20.56
N GLN A 324 -1.35 2.83 19.78
CA GLN A 324 -2.55 2.01 19.75
C GLN A 324 -2.26 0.59 19.26
N LEU A 325 -1.49 0.44 18.18
CA LEU A 325 -1.10 -0.88 17.66
C LEU A 325 -0.17 -1.65 18.62
N ASN A 326 0.74 -0.97 19.34
CA ASN A 326 1.54 -1.64 20.36
C ASN A 326 0.67 -2.12 21.53
N ASN A 327 -0.36 -1.36 21.90
CA ASN A 327 -1.24 -1.69 23.01
C ASN A 327 -2.33 -2.72 22.65
N SER A 328 -2.60 -2.94 21.36
CA SER A 328 -3.64 -3.87 20.92
C SER A 328 -3.27 -5.34 21.05
N GLN A 329 -1.99 -5.65 21.26
CA GLN A 329 -1.44 -7.02 21.22
C GLN A 329 -1.71 -7.74 19.88
N HIS A 330 -2.06 -7.01 18.81
CA HIS A 330 -2.35 -7.62 17.52
C HIS A 330 -1.06 -8.16 16.86
N PRO A 331 -1.04 -9.39 16.31
CA PRO A 331 0.12 -10.02 15.65
C PRO A 331 0.90 -9.14 14.67
N PHE A 332 0.16 -8.31 13.93
CA PHE A 332 0.70 -7.33 12.98
C PHE A 332 1.79 -6.42 13.57
N VAL A 333 1.81 -6.19 14.89
CA VAL A 333 2.89 -5.47 15.58
C VAL A 333 4.27 -6.03 15.25
N LEU A 334 4.40 -7.36 15.08
CA LEU A 334 5.65 -8.05 14.80
C LEU A 334 6.18 -7.78 13.37
N ILE A 335 5.28 -7.52 12.42
CA ILE A 335 5.63 -7.38 11.00
C ILE A 335 5.48 -5.96 10.45
N ARG A 336 4.85 -5.02 11.18
CA ARG A 336 4.52 -3.69 10.65
C ARG A 336 5.72 -2.91 10.13
N MET A 337 6.88 -3.02 10.78
CA MET A 337 8.09 -2.30 10.37
C MET A 337 8.76 -2.92 9.15
N ARG A 338 8.33 -4.13 8.75
CA ARG A 338 8.64 -4.69 7.44
C ARG A 338 7.92 -3.97 6.30
N LEU A 339 6.89 -3.16 6.61
CA LEU A 339 6.23 -2.34 5.60
C LEU A 339 6.97 -1.02 5.41
N SER A 340 7.65 -0.86 4.27
CA SER A 340 8.53 0.28 4.02
C SER A 340 7.80 1.62 4.10
N ALA A 341 6.54 1.67 3.68
CA ALA A 341 5.72 2.87 3.77
C ALA A 341 5.42 3.28 5.23
N ILE A 342 5.20 2.30 6.11
CA ILE A 342 4.95 2.53 7.54
C ILE A 342 6.25 2.95 8.23
N LEU A 343 7.33 2.21 8.00
CA LEU A 343 8.65 2.53 8.54
C LEU A 343 9.08 3.95 8.15
N TYR A 344 8.91 4.31 6.87
CA TYR A 344 9.18 5.66 6.39
C TYR A 344 8.33 6.72 7.08
N GLY A 345 7.04 6.44 7.30
CA GLY A 345 6.15 7.34 8.04
C GLY A 345 6.60 7.60 9.47
N VAL A 346 6.96 6.54 10.20
CA VAL A 346 7.48 6.65 11.58
C VAL A 346 8.80 7.41 11.61
N PHE A 347 9.69 7.16 10.63
CA PHE A 347 10.95 7.90 10.49
C PHE A 347 10.72 9.40 10.27
N VAL A 348 9.83 9.78 9.33
CA VAL A 348 9.48 11.17 9.08
C VAL A 348 8.86 11.83 10.31
N ALA A 349 7.91 11.17 10.99
CA ALA A 349 7.30 11.69 12.20
C ALA A 349 8.35 11.93 13.31
N SER A 350 9.32 11.04 13.44
CA SER A 350 10.40 11.15 14.42
C SER A 350 11.28 12.38 14.15
N ILE A 351 11.64 12.64 12.89
CA ILE A 351 12.39 13.85 12.49
C ILE A 351 11.59 15.11 12.85
N VAL A 352 10.32 15.17 12.46
CA VAL A 352 9.46 16.33 12.74
C VAL A 352 9.41 16.64 14.23
N LEU A 353 9.17 15.62 15.07
CA LEU A 353 9.08 15.80 16.52
C LEU A 353 10.42 16.14 17.18
N LEU A 354 11.53 15.61 16.68
CA LEU A 354 12.88 15.94 17.16
C LEU A 354 13.20 17.42 16.91
N VAL A 355 12.98 17.88 15.67
CA VAL A 355 13.22 19.27 15.29
C VAL A 355 12.23 20.21 15.99
N ASP A 356 10.97 19.81 16.20
CA ASP A 356 9.98 20.59 16.96
C ASP A 356 10.44 20.81 18.41
N ALA A 357 10.98 19.75 19.04
CA ALA A 357 11.47 19.79 20.41
C ALA A 357 12.77 20.58 20.56
N SER A 358 13.70 20.51 19.59
CA SER A 358 14.95 21.27 19.64
C SER A 358 14.73 22.78 19.50
N VAL A 359 13.72 23.19 18.72
CA VAL A 359 13.38 24.61 18.52
C VAL A 359 12.61 25.18 19.71
N ASN A 360 11.70 24.41 20.31
CA ASN A 360 10.81 24.92 21.37
C ASN A 360 11.31 24.67 22.81
N GLY A 361 12.45 24.01 23.00
CA GLY A 361 13.00 23.68 24.33
C GLY A 361 12.16 22.70 25.16
N THR A 362 10.96 22.32 24.70
CA THR A 362 10.05 21.40 25.40
C THR A 362 10.29 19.97 24.96
N GLY A 363 11.38 19.36 25.44
CA GLY A 363 11.60 17.92 25.33
C GLY A 363 10.62 17.16 26.22
N SER A 364 9.36 17.00 25.78
CA SER A 364 8.35 16.25 26.55
C SER A 364 8.89 14.85 26.88
N PRO A 365 8.60 14.28 28.07
CA PRO A 365 9.00 12.92 28.44
C PRO A 365 8.58 11.88 27.39
N ARG A 366 7.47 12.15 26.69
CA ARG A 366 6.90 11.35 25.62
C ARG A 366 7.79 11.29 24.38
N THR A 367 8.38 12.42 23.99
CA THR A 367 9.33 12.53 22.86
C THR A 367 10.62 11.76 23.14
N ARG A 368 11.13 11.83 24.38
CA ARG A 368 12.30 11.04 24.83
C ARG A 368 12.03 9.53 24.82
N SER A 369 10.82 9.08 25.14
CA SER A 369 10.46 7.65 25.10
C SER A 369 10.41 7.03 23.69
N ILE A 370 10.14 7.86 22.68
CA ILE A 370 10.15 7.46 21.26
C ILE A 370 11.60 7.40 20.76
N MET A 371 12.42 8.39 21.14
CA MET A 371 13.86 8.41 20.88
C MET A 371 14.59 7.23 21.54
N ALA A 372 14.21 6.82 22.75
CA ALA A 372 14.79 5.64 23.41
C ALA A 372 14.49 4.32 22.67
N ARG A 373 13.48 4.29 21.79
CA ARG A 373 13.17 3.14 20.92
C ARG A 373 13.83 3.24 19.55
N TRP A 374 14.53 4.34 19.23
CA TRP A 374 15.25 4.55 17.98
C TRP A 374 16.28 3.45 17.64
N PRO A 375 17.08 2.93 18.60
CA PRO A 375 18.05 1.87 18.29
C PRO A 375 17.40 0.63 17.68
N ARG A 376 16.24 0.20 18.19
CA ARG A 376 15.50 -0.95 17.66
C ARG A 376 14.99 -0.76 16.22
N HIS A 377 14.70 0.49 15.82
CA HIS A 377 14.32 0.82 14.45
C HIS A 377 15.53 0.88 13.51
N CYS A 378 16.67 1.36 14.00
CA CYS A 378 17.94 1.33 13.28
C CYS A 378 18.49 -0.08 13.13
N ASP A 379 18.26 -0.97 14.09
CA ASP A 379 18.67 -2.37 14.02
C ASP A 379 17.86 -3.14 12.96
N TYR A 380 16.57 -2.81 12.80
CA TYR A 380 15.77 -3.34 11.68
C TYR A 380 16.29 -2.86 10.31
N LEU A 381 16.67 -1.59 10.19
CA LEU A 381 17.31 -1.05 8.97
C LEU A 381 18.67 -1.71 8.69
N ARG A 382 19.48 -1.96 9.74
CA ARG A 382 20.75 -2.69 9.62
C ARG A 382 20.56 -4.16 9.26
N MET A 383 19.52 -4.83 9.76
CA MET A 383 19.16 -6.19 9.34
C MET A 383 18.76 -6.25 7.87
N GLN A 384 18.03 -5.25 7.35
CA GLN A 384 17.74 -5.17 5.91
C GLN A 384 19.01 -4.96 5.06
N GLU A 385 19.99 -4.22 5.57
CA GLU A 385 21.29 -4.03 4.90
C GLU A 385 22.17 -5.29 4.95
N ALA A 386 22.14 -6.06 6.04
CA ALA A 386 22.91 -7.31 6.19
C ALA A 386 22.38 -8.46 5.32
N THR A 387 21.15 -8.36 4.80
CA THR A 387 20.57 -9.28 3.81
C THR A 387 20.76 -8.83 2.35
N ARG A 388 21.58 -7.79 2.10
CA ARG A 388 22.07 -7.44 0.76
C ARG A 388 23.30 -8.28 0.42
#